data_AF-L2F6E7-F1
#
_entry.id   AF-L2F6E7-F1
#
_cell.length_a   1.000
_cell.length_b   1.000
_cell.length_c   1.000
_cell.angle_alpha   90.00
_cell.angle_beta   90.00
_cell.angle_gamma   90.00
#
_symmetry.space_group_name_H-M   'P 1'
#
loop_
_entity.id
_entity.type
_entity.pdbx_description
1 polymer ?
#
loop_
_entity_poly.entity_id
_entity_poly.type
_entity_poly.pdbx_seq_one_letter_code
_entity_poly.pdbx_strand_id
1 'polypeptide(L)'
;MQQSTTKPTHLIHRTLTISYVTWLIFRIFGIALILYASLTEKPSLIAIMFWQTIWLIPALCCTPFIRKGKSTYALLFVSILLLIYAGASGFMVFLHGFAQFWWGMIAWFIDFCLVMLANICLFILLKRLPKMNR
;
A
#
# COMPACT_ATOMS: atom_id res chain seq x y z
N MET A 1 13.64 18.01 37.34
CA MET A 1 14.14 17.58 36.02
C MET A 1 13.16 16.55 35.45
N GLN A 2 12.25 16.98 34.58
CA GLN A 2 11.22 16.12 33.99
C GLN A 2 11.87 15.23 32.92
N GLN A 3 11.86 13.92 33.16
CA GLN A 3 12.19 12.91 32.15
C GLN A 3 11.18 13.03 31.00
N SER A 4 11.62 13.56 29.86
CA SER A 4 10.83 13.59 28.63
C SER A 4 10.60 12.15 28.17
N THR A 5 9.39 11.64 28.40
CA THR A 5 8.93 10.34 27.94
C THR A 5 8.93 10.30 26.41
N THR A 6 10.03 9.84 25.84
CA THR A 6 10.21 9.52 24.42
C THR A 6 9.22 8.41 24.05
N LYS A 7 8.00 8.80 23.67
CA LYS A 7 6.99 7.91 23.07
C LYS A 7 7.68 7.11 21.97
N PRO A 8 7.65 5.76 21.98
CA PRO A 8 8.46 4.96 21.06
C PRO A 8 7.90 5.09 19.63
N THR A 9 8.34 6.11 18.92
CA THR A 9 8.02 6.40 17.51
C THR A 9 8.49 5.27 16.59
N HIS A 10 9.48 4.49 17.04
CA HIS A 10 10.02 3.33 16.33
C HIS A 10 8.99 2.21 16.09
N LEU A 11 8.07 1.97 17.03
CA LEU A 11 7.04 0.93 16.88
C LEU A 11 6.06 1.26 15.75
N ILE A 12 5.63 2.51 15.66
CA ILE A 12 4.68 2.96 14.64
C ILE A 12 5.32 2.97 13.25
N HIS A 13 6.59 3.37 13.19
CA HIS A 13 7.37 3.31 11.96
C HIS A 13 7.56 1.87 11.46
N ARG A 14 7.77 0.93 12.38
CA ARG A 14 7.87 -0.50 12.08
C ARG A 14 6.53 -1.06 11.58
N THR A 15 5.40 -0.74 12.25
CA THR A 15 4.06 -1.15 11.80
C THR A 15 3.73 -0.59 10.42
N LEU A 16 4.08 0.67 10.13
CA LEU A 16 3.91 1.28 8.81
C LEU A 16 4.73 0.55 7.73
N THR A 17 5.99 0.23 8.05
CA THR A 17 6.87 -0.48 7.11
C THR A 17 6.33 -1.88 6.84
N ILE A 18 5.84 -2.58 7.87
CA ILE A 18 5.23 -3.90 7.73
C ILE A 18 3.96 -3.82 6.89
N SER A 19 3.02 -2.92 7.20
CA SER A 19 1.77 -2.83 6.44
C SER A 19 2.02 -2.47 4.97
N TYR A 20 2.97 -1.55 4.71
CA TYR A 20 3.38 -1.18 3.37
C TYR A 20 4.03 -2.33 2.60
N VAL A 21 4.97 -3.05 3.22
CA VAL A 21 5.65 -4.20 2.58
C VAL A 21 4.68 -5.35 2.35
N THR A 22 3.80 -5.64 3.31
CA THR A 22 2.73 -6.65 3.15
C THR A 22 1.83 -6.29 1.97
N TRP A 23 1.45 -5.03 1.84
CA TRP A 23 0.70 -4.56 0.67
C TRP A 23 1.48 -4.76 -0.64
N LEU A 24 2.75 -4.36 -0.72
CA LEU A 24 3.58 -4.56 -1.92
C LEU A 24 3.65 -6.04 -2.34
N ILE A 25 3.88 -6.93 -1.37
CA ILE A 25 3.96 -8.38 -1.62
C ILE A 25 2.61 -8.90 -2.11
N PHE A 26 1.51 -8.49 -1.49
CA PHE A 26 0.17 -8.91 -1.90
C PHE A 26 -0.19 -8.40 -3.31
N ARG A 27 0.19 -7.15 -3.64
CA ARG A 27 -0.04 -6.56 -4.97
C ARG A 27 0.71 -7.31 -6.08
N ILE A 28 1.95 -7.73 -5.82
CA ILE A 28 2.79 -8.45 -6.80
C ILE A 28 2.39 -9.92 -6.92
N PHE A 29 2.26 -10.62 -5.80
CA PHE A 29 2.05 -12.08 -5.77
C PHE A 29 0.58 -12.46 -5.60
N GLY A 30 -0.12 -11.83 -4.67
CA GLY A 30 -1.51 -12.16 -4.33
C GLY A 30 -2.45 -11.96 -5.52
N ILE A 31 -2.41 -10.78 -6.15
CA ILE A 31 -3.24 -10.48 -7.33
C ILE A 31 -2.86 -11.39 -8.51
N ALA A 32 -1.56 -11.57 -8.77
CA ALA A 32 -1.11 -12.42 -9.88
C ALA A 32 -1.54 -13.88 -9.70
N LEU A 33 -1.44 -14.44 -8.49
CA LEU A 33 -1.86 -15.81 -8.19
C LEU A 33 -3.38 -15.98 -8.29
N ILE A 34 -4.17 -15.04 -7.74
CA ILE A 34 -5.63 -15.14 -7.77
C ILE A 34 -6.14 -15.00 -9.20
N LEU A 35 -5.59 -14.07 -10.00
CA LEU A 35 -5.93 -13.94 -11.42
C LEU A 35 -5.53 -15.21 -12.20
N TYR A 36 -4.29 -15.70 -12.02
CA TYR A 36 -3.85 -16.92 -12.69
C TYR A 36 -4.71 -18.15 -12.37
N ALA A 37 -5.14 -18.30 -11.11
CA ALA A 37 -6.00 -19.41 -10.70
C ALA A 37 -7.45 -19.30 -11.22
N SER A 38 -7.92 -18.08 -11.50
CA SER A 38 -9.31 -17.82 -11.83
C SER A 38 -9.58 -17.71 -13.34
N LEU A 39 -8.54 -17.55 -14.17
CA LEU A 39 -8.68 -17.53 -15.62
C LEU A 39 -8.59 -18.95 -16.22
N THR A 40 -9.56 -19.29 -17.07
CA THR A 40 -9.60 -20.57 -17.81
C THR A 40 -8.47 -20.68 -18.83
N GLU A 41 -8.19 -19.58 -19.53
CA GLU A 41 -7.00 -19.44 -20.36
C GLU A 41 -5.84 -19.04 -19.46
N LYS A 42 -4.92 -19.97 -19.19
CA LYS A 42 -3.76 -19.74 -18.31
C LYS A 42 -2.79 -18.76 -18.97
N PRO A 43 -2.85 -17.44 -18.66
CA PRO A 43 -1.92 -16.50 -19.24
C PRO A 43 -0.56 -16.75 -18.58
N SER A 44 0.52 -16.34 -19.23
CA SER A 44 1.84 -16.45 -18.62
C SER A 44 1.88 -15.67 -17.30
N LEU A 45 2.02 -16.40 -16.18
CA LEU A 45 2.03 -15.85 -14.82
C LEU A 45 3.08 -14.73 -14.67
N ILE A 46 4.22 -14.94 -15.33
CA ILE A 46 5.34 -13.99 -15.42
C ILE A 46 4.88 -12.64 -16.01
N ALA A 47 4.09 -12.63 -17.09
CA ALA A 47 3.61 -11.38 -17.70
C ALA A 47 2.67 -10.61 -16.77
N ILE A 48 1.79 -11.31 -16.03
CA ILE A 48 0.89 -10.69 -15.05
C ILE A 48 1.72 -10.05 -13.93
N MET A 49 2.74 -10.76 -13.42
CA MET A 49 3.64 -10.21 -12.40
C MET A 49 4.43 -9.01 -12.90
N PHE A 50 4.96 -9.05 -14.12
CA PHE A 50 5.65 -7.91 -14.72
C PHE A 50 4.72 -6.71 -14.86
N TRP A 51 3.50 -6.92 -15.33
CA TRP A 51 2.51 -5.86 -15.46
C TRP A 51 2.20 -5.20 -14.11
N GLN A 52 1.98 -6.00 -13.06
CA GLN A 52 1.78 -5.45 -11.70
C GLN A 52 3.01 -4.68 -11.22
N THR A 53 4.22 -5.20 -11.45
CA THR A 53 5.47 -4.58 -11.01
C THR A 53 5.69 -3.22 -11.66
N ILE A 54 5.34 -3.05 -12.95
CA ILE A 54 5.44 -1.77 -13.66
C ILE A 54 4.54 -0.73 -12.99
N TRP A 55 3.31 -1.10 -12.65
CA TRP A 55 2.38 -0.20 -11.95
C TRP A 55 2.83 0.15 -10.53
N LEU A 56 3.68 -0.66 -9.92
CA LEU A 56 4.24 -0.44 -8.58
C LEU A 56 5.51 0.42 -8.56
N ILE A 57 6.11 0.77 -9.71
CA ILE A 57 7.35 1.56 -9.77
C ILE A 57 7.27 2.86 -8.94
N PRO A 58 6.21 3.69 -9.05
CA PRO A 58 6.11 4.92 -8.26
C PRO A 58 6.08 4.64 -6.74
N ALA A 59 5.44 3.55 -6.34
CA ALA A 59 5.42 3.11 -4.95
C ALA A 59 6.82 2.62 -4.52
N LEU A 60 7.48 1.79 -5.33
CA LEU A 60 8.82 1.28 -5.05
C LEU A 60 9.85 2.41 -4.89
N CYS A 61 9.79 3.45 -5.72
CA CYS A 61 10.59 4.66 -5.58
C CYS A 61 10.33 5.42 -4.26
N CYS A 62 9.13 5.29 -3.69
CA CYS A 62 8.74 5.90 -2.43
C CYS A 62 9.17 5.11 -1.18
N THR A 63 9.47 3.81 -1.32
CA THR A 63 9.94 2.91 -0.25
C THR A 63 11.10 3.45 0.60
N PRO A 64 12.19 4.03 0.03
CA PRO A 64 13.29 4.57 0.85
C PRO A 64 12.87 5.76 1.71
N PHE A 65 11.85 6.53 1.30
CA PHE A 65 11.34 7.66 2.09
C PHE A 65 10.55 7.18 3.31
N ILE A 66 9.77 6.11 3.15
CA ILE A 66 9.10 5.43 4.25
C ILE A 66 10.13 4.85 5.23
N ARG A 67 11.21 4.26 4.73
CA ARG A 67 12.24 3.63 5.58
C ARG A 67 13.14 4.64 6.30
N LYS A 68 13.38 5.81 5.72
CA LYS A 68 14.21 6.87 6.32
C LYS A 68 13.44 7.76 7.30
N GLY A 69 12.11 7.91 7.17
CA GLY A 69 11.24 8.54 8.18
C GLY A 69 11.53 10.00 8.58
N LYS A 70 12.48 10.67 7.90
CA LYS A 70 13.05 11.96 8.34
C LYS A 70 12.30 13.18 7.80
N SER A 71 11.38 13.04 6.85
CA SER A 71 10.71 14.17 6.21
C SER A 71 9.20 14.04 6.23
N THR A 72 8.53 14.94 6.96
CA THR A 72 7.07 15.07 7.03
C THR A 72 6.45 15.30 5.66
N TYR A 73 7.11 16.09 4.80
CA TYR A 73 6.66 16.35 3.43
C TYR A 73 6.71 15.08 2.56
N ALA A 74 7.77 14.28 2.69
CA ALA A 74 7.87 13.02 1.94
C ALA A 74 6.77 12.04 2.37
N LEU A 75 6.46 11.95 3.67
CA LEU A 75 5.36 11.10 4.15
C LEU A 75 3.99 11.56 3.62
N LEU A 76 3.73 12.86 3.58
CA LEU A 76 2.50 13.42 3.01
C LEU A 76 2.35 13.04 1.53
N PHE A 77 3.42 13.16 0.76
CA PHE A 77 3.43 12.77 -0.65
C PHE A 77 3.14 11.26 -0.84
N VAL A 78 3.74 10.41 -0.01
CA VAL A 78 3.47 8.96 -0.02
C VAL A 78 2.02 8.65 0.33
N SER A 79 1.42 9.39 1.27
CA SER A 79 0.00 9.23 1.61
C SER A 79 -0.91 9.55 0.43
N ILE A 80 -0.62 10.64 -0.30
CA ILE A 80 -1.36 11.02 -1.50
C ILE A 80 -1.24 9.91 -2.56
N LEU A 81 -0.03 9.40 -2.78
CA LEU A 81 0.18 8.28 -3.72
C LEU A 81 -0.59 7.03 -3.30
N LEU A 82 -0.53 6.62 -2.03
CA LEU A 82 -1.31 5.49 -1.52
C LEU A 82 -2.81 5.70 -1.71
N LEU A 83 -3.31 6.93 -1.55
CA LEU A 83 -4.72 7.25 -1.81
C LEU A 83 -5.09 7.06 -3.29
N ILE A 84 -4.20 7.42 -4.21
CA ILE A 84 -4.39 7.17 -5.65
C ILE A 84 -4.43 5.67 -5.93
N TYR A 85 -3.53 4.88 -5.33
CA TYR A 85 -3.57 3.41 -5.45
C TYR A 85 -4.85 2.82 -4.85
N ALA A 86 -5.35 3.36 -3.73
CA ALA A 86 -6.62 2.94 -3.14
C ALA A 86 -7.78 3.26 -4.09
N GLY A 87 -7.81 4.46 -4.69
CA GLY A 87 -8.81 4.83 -5.69
C GLY A 87 -8.80 3.89 -6.89
N ALA A 88 -7.61 3.58 -7.43
CA ALA A 88 -7.46 2.63 -8.54
C ALA A 88 -7.90 1.22 -8.17
N SER A 89 -7.53 0.71 -6.98
CA SER A 89 -7.97 -0.61 -6.50
C SER A 89 -9.48 -0.65 -6.28
N GLY A 90 -10.06 0.41 -5.71
CA GLY A 90 -11.51 0.53 -5.52
C GLY A 90 -12.27 0.52 -6.85
N PHE A 91 -11.77 1.23 -7.87
CA PHE A 91 -12.31 1.18 -9.22
C PHE A 91 -12.25 -0.24 -9.82
N MET A 92 -11.12 -0.94 -9.64
CA MET A 92 -10.97 -2.33 -10.10
C MET A 92 -11.95 -3.29 -9.41
N VAL A 93 -12.27 -3.09 -8.13
CA VAL A 93 -13.31 -3.87 -7.43
C VAL A 93 -14.65 -3.73 -8.14
N PHE A 94 -15.08 -2.49 -8.42
CA PHE A 94 -16.34 -2.24 -9.14
C PHE A 94 -16.32 -2.86 -10.54
N LEU A 95 -15.23 -2.69 -11.28
CA LEU A 95 -15.09 -3.21 -12.63
C LEU A 95 -15.24 -4.75 -12.67
N HIS A 96 -14.61 -5.46 -11.74
CA HIS A 96 -14.73 -6.92 -11.66
C HIS A 96 -16.09 -7.37 -11.09
N GLY A 97 -16.71 -6.57 -10.21
CA GLY A 97 -18.07 -6.78 -9.74
C GLY A 97 -19.10 -6.70 -10.87
N PHE A 98 -18.99 -5.69 -11.75
CA PHE A 98 -19.83 -5.58 -12.95
C PHE A 98 -19.58 -6.73 -13.94
N ALA A 99 -18.33 -7.18 -14.06
CA ALA A 99 -17.97 -8.32 -14.90
C ALA A 99 -18.36 -9.69 -14.31
N GLN A 100 -19.06 -9.74 -13.16
CA GLN A 100 -19.44 -10.97 -12.45
C GLN A 100 -18.25 -11.89 -12.12
N PHE A 101 -17.04 -11.33 -12.06
CA PHE A 101 -15.82 -12.07 -11.78
C PHE A 101 -15.47 -11.96 -10.29
N TRP A 102 -16.16 -12.78 -9.50
CA TRP A 102 -16.14 -12.77 -8.04
C TRP A 102 -14.73 -12.89 -7.45
N TRP A 103 -13.88 -13.74 -8.01
CA TRP A 103 -12.51 -13.94 -7.50
C TRP A 103 -11.62 -12.72 -7.66
N GLY A 104 -11.67 -12.06 -8.82
CA GLY A 104 -10.94 -10.81 -9.02
C GLY A 104 -11.49 -9.70 -8.14
N MET A 105 -12.81 -9.61 -7.98
CA MET A 105 -13.42 -8.63 -7.07
C MET A 105 -12.88 -8.77 -5.64
N ILE A 106 -12.83 -9.99 -5.10
CA ILE A 106 -12.31 -10.25 -3.75
C ILE A 106 -10.81 -9.90 -3.66
N ALA A 107 -10.00 -10.28 -4.65
CA ALA A 107 -8.58 -9.96 -4.67
C ALA A 107 -8.31 -8.44 -4.61
N TRP A 108 -9.02 -7.68 -5.44
CA TRP A 108 -8.91 -6.23 -5.48
C TRP A 108 -9.49 -5.56 -4.23
N PHE A 109 -10.49 -6.18 -3.59
CA PHE A 109 -11.06 -5.68 -2.33
C PHE A 109 -10.08 -5.84 -1.16
N ILE A 110 -9.41 -6.99 -1.08
CA ILE A 110 -8.35 -7.22 -0.10
C ILE A 110 -7.23 -6.21 -0.31
N ASP A 111 -6.79 -6.02 -1.57
CA ASP A 111 -5.76 -5.03 -1.89
C ASP A 111 -6.16 -3.61 -1.48
N PHE A 112 -7.42 -3.22 -1.76
CA PHE A 112 -7.98 -1.93 -1.32
C PHE A 112 -7.89 -1.76 0.19
N CYS A 113 -8.30 -2.76 0.97
CA CYS A 113 -8.22 -2.73 2.43
C CYS A 113 -6.77 -2.62 2.93
N LEU A 114 -5.83 -3.33 2.32
CA LEU A 114 -4.41 -3.26 2.68
C LEU A 114 -3.81 -1.88 2.42
N VAL A 115 -4.08 -1.28 1.25
CA VAL A 115 -3.63 0.09 0.94
C VAL A 115 -4.21 1.08 1.94
N MET A 116 -5.51 0.99 2.22
CA MET A 116 -6.19 1.87 3.17
C MET A 116 -5.58 1.77 4.56
N LEU A 117 -5.33 0.56 5.04
CA LEU A 117 -4.71 0.33 6.34
C LEU A 117 -3.29 0.91 6.39
N ALA A 118 -2.49 0.70 5.34
CA ALA A 118 -1.17 1.31 5.24
C ALA A 118 -1.25 2.85 5.27
N ASN A 119 -2.22 3.44 4.57
CA ASN A 119 -2.42 4.88 4.54
C ASN A 119 -2.89 5.45 5.90
N ILE A 120 -3.80 4.76 6.61
CA ILE A 120 -4.23 5.13 7.97
C ILE A 120 -3.05 5.11 8.94
N CYS A 121 -2.21 4.07 8.90
CA CYS A 121 -0.99 4.00 9.71
C CYS A 121 -0.06 5.19 9.42
N LEU A 122 0.05 5.60 8.15
CA LEU A 122 0.86 6.73 7.72
C LEU A 122 0.31 8.05 8.28
N PHE A 123 -1.02 8.24 8.22
CA PHE A 123 -1.68 9.43 8.75
C PHE A 123 -1.56 9.54 10.28
N ILE A 124 -1.66 8.42 11.00
CA ILE A 124 -1.42 8.36 12.44
C ILE A 124 0.02 8.77 12.78
N LEU A 125 0.99 8.35 11.97
CA LEU A 125 2.40 8.72 12.15
C LEU A 125 2.61 10.22 11.89
N LEU A 126 2.02 10.76 10.81
CA LEU A 126 2.01 12.19 10.48
C LEU A 126 1.44 13.05 11.62
N LYS A 127 0.31 12.64 12.22
CA LYS A 127 -0.30 13.35 13.37
C LYS A 127 0.56 13.35 14.63
N ARG A 128 1.49 12.41 14.77
CA ARG A 128 2.35 12.26 15.95
C ARG A 128 3.73 12.92 15.80
N LEU A 129 4.10 13.32 14.58
CA LEU A 129 5.33 14.08 14.37
C LEU A 129 5.15 15.49 14.94
N PRO A 130 6.16 16.07 15.62
CA PRO A 130 6.09 17.44 16.09
C PRO A 130 5.79 18.36 14.90
N LYS A 131 4.79 19.25 15.05
CA LYS A 131 4.54 20.31 14.06
C LYS A 131 5.87 21.03 13.84
N MET A 132 6.30 21.15 12.60
CA MET A 132 7.42 22.00 12.22
C MET A 132 7.07 23.43 12.62
N ASN A 133 7.45 23.80 13.84
CA ASN A 133 7.48 25.17 14.28
C ASN A 133 8.72 25.77 13.63
N ARG A 134 8.54 26.74 12.75
CA ARG A 134 9.57 27.74 12.49
C ARG A 134 9.47 28.79 13.58
#